data_AF-A0A2E0ZD73-F1
#
_entry.id   AF-A0A2E0ZD73-F1
#
_cell.length_a   1.000
_cell.length_b   1.000
_cell.length_c   1.000
_cell.angle_alpha   90.00
_cell.angle_beta   90.00
_cell.angle_gamma   90.00
#
_symmetry.space_group_name_H-M   'P 1'
#
loop_
_entity.id
_entity.type
_entity.pdbx_description
1 polymer ?
#
loop_
_entity_poly.entity_id
_entity_poly.type
_entity_poly.pdbx_seq_one_letter_code
_entity_poly.pdbx_strand_id
1 'polypeptide(L)'
;MDKQEALTEEEFTEQTSQQSSRRRRRRKERRYRFGPRKRQRFPEPRWWREVLLALFLLTAVLFLINPFPRLAQSRATVAEPAVPLAVAPPVDAEDGYCLVGDFQEWVDYETPLLDDGTEGDNTAGDGIYSRTILFAEPGRYLWRVIPCGAWDLGVPEKSAWVFATTPDQPITFTFNPAMPPSHLWPQAYAFTANDTLPARPVAVGNFQARRWDSEDSRTAMAPSGNRQHQLAYRVPLPGTYETYVVIQGLEDGIGASGRSREPVPLEFTTEFPAEMVVFQYDGRTDRIAVLSGMPWWLSWLAYGWGARIIAGISILGALILSAQIGYRRVVLRPDKQYRAGCPDCGAHDLQRISRETSDYVLDLFGVPVRRYKCNQCGWEGRRIYRKNHH
;
A
#
# COMPACT_ATOMS: atom_id res chain seq x y z
N MET A 1 90.81 8.50 78.57
CA MET A 1 90.16 7.54 77.65
C MET A 1 88.68 7.89 77.63
N ASP A 2 88.32 8.97 76.93
CA ASP A 2 86.95 9.47 76.86
C ASP A 2 86.83 10.33 75.58
N LYS A 3 85.71 10.19 74.86
CA LYS A 3 85.19 11.01 73.73
C LYS A 3 85.04 10.41 72.33
N GLN A 4 85.23 9.11 72.08
CA GLN A 4 85.02 8.57 70.70
C GLN A 4 83.80 7.65 70.47
N GLU A 5 83.05 7.24 71.50
CA GLU A 5 81.89 6.34 71.28
C GLU A 5 80.51 7.02 71.32
N ALA A 6 80.43 8.33 71.62
CA ALA A 6 79.14 9.03 71.75
C ALA A 6 78.62 9.70 70.46
N LEU A 7 79.39 9.70 69.37
CA LEU A 7 79.02 10.41 68.13
C LEU A 7 78.33 9.54 67.06
N THR A 8 78.25 8.23 67.27
CA THR A 8 77.70 7.29 66.27
C THR A 8 76.22 6.95 66.44
N GLU A 9 75.60 7.27 67.59
CA GLU A 9 74.16 7.00 67.79
C GLU A 9 73.25 8.12 67.28
N GLU A 10 73.64 9.40 67.39
CA GLU A 10 72.78 10.51 66.94
C GLU A 10 72.63 10.59 65.40
N GLU A 11 73.68 10.27 64.64
CA GLU A 11 73.59 10.23 63.16
C GLU A 11 72.68 9.10 62.64
N PHE A 12 72.55 8.01 63.40
CA PHE A 12 71.76 6.84 62.99
C PHE A 12 70.25 7.06 63.21
N THR A 13 69.87 7.79 64.26
CA THR A 13 68.47 8.17 64.55
C THR A 13 67.95 9.24 63.58
N GLU A 14 68.82 10.13 63.11
CA GLU A 14 68.39 11.19 62.18
C GLU A 14 68.12 10.64 60.76
N GLN A 15 68.93 9.69 60.30
CA GLN A 15 68.73 9.04 58.99
C GLN A 15 67.46 8.16 58.93
N THR A 16 67.10 7.49 60.02
CA THR A 16 65.90 6.65 60.09
C THR A 16 64.61 7.49 60.11
N SER A 17 64.63 8.68 60.73
CA SER A 17 63.49 9.60 60.73
C SER A 17 63.18 10.16 59.32
N GLN A 18 64.21 10.53 58.55
CA GLN A 18 64.04 11.08 57.20
C GLN A 18 63.59 10.03 56.17
N GLN A 19 64.00 8.76 56.31
CA GLN A 19 63.49 7.69 55.45
C GLN A 19 62.01 7.38 55.70
N SER A 20 61.55 7.46 56.95
CA SER A 20 60.15 7.20 57.31
C SER A 20 59.19 8.27 56.74
N SER A 21 59.61 9.54 56.71
CA SER A 21 58.82 10.66 56.19
C SER A 21 58.70 10.59 54.66
N ARG A 22 59.79 10.22 53.96
CA ARG A 22 59.80 10.00 52.50
C ARG A 22 58.90 8.82 52.09
N ARG A 23 58.87 7.73 52.87
CA ARG A 23 57.94 6.61 52.65
C ARG A 23 56.47 6.99 52.89
N ARG A 24 56.16 7.84 53.88
CA ARG A 24 54.79 8.36 54.10
C ARG A 24 54.32 9.30 52.99
N ARG A 25 55.20 10.15 52.44
CA ARG A 25 54.85 11.05 51.32
C ARG A 25 54.52 10.29 50.03
N ARG A 26 55.30 9.25 49.68
CA ARG A 26 55.03 8.38 48.51
C ARG A 26 53.74 7.56 48.64
N ARG A 27 53.28 7.24 49.85
CA ARG A 27 52.00 6.54 50.08
C ARG A 27 50.77 7.45 49.93
N LYS A 28 50.89 8.75 50.22
CA LYS A 28 49.78 9.71 50.01
C LYS A 28 49.59 10.06 48.53
N GLU A 29 50.65 10.10 47.72
CA GLU A 29 50.53 10.34 46.26
C GLU A 29 49.86 9.18 45.50
N ARG A 30 50.00 7.93 45.96
CA ARG A 30 49.33 6.78 45.30
C ARG A 30 47.81 6.73 45.52
N ARG A 31 47.25 7.45 46.51
CA ARG A 31 45.79 7.51 46.72
C ARG A 31 45.05 8.48 45.80
N TYR A 32 45.75 9.38 45.11
CA TYR A 32 45.14 10.32 44.16
C TYR A 32 45.25 9.89 42.68
N ARG A 33 45.75 8.68 42.40
CA ARG A 33 45.82 8.14 41.02
C ARG A 33 44.60 7.33 40.58
N PHE A 34 43.56 7.26 41.39
CA PHE A 34 42.22 6.86 40.95
C PHE A 34 41.36 8.10 40.67
N GLY A 35 41.90 9.03 39.88
CA GLY A 35 41.04 9.93 39.12
C GLY A 35 40.08 9.06 38.28
N PRO A 36 38.80 9.43 38.15
CA PRO A 36 37.82 8.62 37.45
C PRO A 36 38.38 8.28 36.08
N ARG A 37 38.61 6.98 35.83
CA ARG A 37 38.97 6.47 34.51
C ARG A 37 37.97 7.11 33.55
N LYS A 38 38.45 7.97 32.65
CA LYS A 38 37.67 8.46 31.52
C LYS A 38 37.13 7.20 30.86
N ARG A 39 35.87 6.84 31.14
CA ARG A 39 35.15 5.81 30.41
C ARG A 39 35.33 6.24 28.96
N GLN A 40 36.12 5.47 28.21
CA GLN A 40 36.18 5.60 26.77
C GLN A 40 34.73 5.50 26.35
N ARG A 41 34.14 6.64 26.00
CA ARG A 41 32.83 6.68 25.40
C ARG A 41 33.02 5.90 24.12
N PHE A 42 32.48 4.68 24.09
CA PHE A 42 32.28 3.98 22.84
C PHE A 42 31.67 5.00 21.88
N PRO A 43 32.22 5.17 20.67
CA PRO A 43 31.65 6.08 19.70
C PRO A 43 30.19 5.65 19.50
N GLU A 44 29.26 6.42 20.07
CA GLU A 44 27.84 6.19 19.86
C GLU A 44 27.62 6.19 18.36
N PRO A 45 27.05 5.12 17.80
CA PRO A 45 26.96 4.99 16.37
C PRO A 45 25.79 5.85 15.89
N ARG A 46 26.02 7.15 15.83
CA ARG A 46 25.10 8.12 15.25
C ARG A 46 24.75 7.74 13.81
N TRP A 47 25.69 7.11 13.10
CA TRP A 47 25.48 6.63 11.74
C TRP A 47 24.43 5.51 11.64
N TRP A 48 24.40 4.55 12.58
CA TRP A 48 23.38 3.48 12.59
C TRP A 48 21.97 4.04 12.71
N ARG A 49 21.77 5.12 13.49
CA ARG A 49 20.46 5.76 13.61
C ARG A 49 20.01 6.37 12.29
N GLU A 50 20.89 7.10 11.60
CA GLU A 50 20.54 7.74 10.33
C GLU A 50 20.31 6.70 9.22
N VAL A 51 21.09 5.60 9.21
CA VAL A 51 20.85 4.46 8.30
C VAL A 51 19.48 3.82 8.55
N LEU A 52 19.11 3.59 9.80
CA LEU A 52 17.78 3.03 10.14
C LEU A 52 16.65 3.97 9.73
N LEU A 53 16.80 5.28 9.96
CA LEU A 53 15.79 6.27 9.55
C LEU A 53 15.64 6.32 8.02
N ALA A 54 16.74 6.28 7.27
CA ALA A 54 16.70 6.22 5.82
C ALA A 54 16.01 4.94 5.33
N LEU A 55 16.29 3.80 5.97
CA LEU A 55 15.67 2.53 5.63
C LEU A 55 14.16 2.53 5.94
N PHE A 56 13.73 3.08 7.08
CA PHE A 56 12.29 3.23 7.39
C PHE A 56 11.58 4.21 6.45
N LEU A 57 12.26 5.28 6.03
CA LEU A 57 11.70 6.21 5.05
C LEU A 57 11.54 5.53 3.70
N LEU A 58 12.53 4.74 3.27
CA LEU A 58 12.46 3.95 2.05
C LEU A 58 11.30 2.94 2.11
N THR A 59 11.12 2.21 3.21
CA THR A 59 10.00 1.26 3.34
C THR A 59 8.66 1.97 3.34
N ALA A 60 8.54 3.12 4.03
CA ALA A 60 7.32 3.93 4.02
C ALA A 60 6.97 4.43 2.60
N VAL A 61 7.96 4.87 1.82
CA VAL A 61 7.77 5.28 0.42
C VAL A 61 7.36 4.08 -0.46
N LEU A 62 8.02 2.93 -0.28
CA LEU A 62 7.68 1.70 -1.00
C LEU A 62 6.26 1.23 -0.70
N PHE A 63 5.77 1.43 0.53
CA PHE A 63 4.38 1.14 0.86
C PHE A 63 3.40 2.09 0.21
N LEU A 64 3.71 3.38 0.20
CA LEU A 64 2.83 4.40 -0.35
C LEU A 64 2.68 4.27 -1.87
N ILE A 65 3.76 3.87 -2.55
CA ILE A 65 3.77 3.68 -4.01
C ILE A 65 3.36 2.25 -4.39
N ASN A 66 3.74 1.25 -3.59
CA ASN A 66 3.68 -0.18 -3.88
C ASN A 66 3.90 -0.50 -5.38
N PRO A 67 5.17 -0.51 -5.86
CA PRO A 67 5.45 -0.68 -7.28
C PRO A 67 5.23 -2.13 -7.78
N PHE A 68 5.11 -3.10 -6.87
CA PHE A 68 5.14 -4.52 -7.21
C PHE A 68 3.97 -4.97 -8.09
N PRO A 69 2.70 -4.55 -7.88
CA PRO A 69 1.61 -4.88 -8.79
C PRO A 69 1.87 -4.40 -10.22
N ARG A 70 2.36 -3.17 -10.41
CA ARG A 70 2.66 -2.65 -11.75
C ARG A 70 3.82 -3.40 -12.43
N LEU A 71 4.88 -3.69 -11.67
CA LEU A 71 6.00 -4.49 -12.16
C LEU A 71 5.60 -5.93 -12.49
N ALA A 72 4.69 -6.52 -11.69
CA ALA A 72 4.16 -7.85 -11.94
C ALA A 72 3.38 -7.88 -13.24
N GLN A 73 2.44 -6.94 -13.41
CA GLN A 73 1.62 -6.84 -14.62
C GLN A 73 2.46 -6.55 -15.87
N SER A 74 3.50 -5.72 -15.77
CA SER A 74 4.38 -5.42 -16.91
C SER A 74 5.23 -6.62 -17.38
N ARG A 75 5.26 -7.71 -16.61
CA ARG A 75 5.94 -8.96 -16.94
C ARG A 75 4.97 -10.13 -17.12
N ALA A 76 3.68 -9.86 -17.05
CA ALA A 76 2.67 -10.88 -17.21
C ALA A 76 2.44 -11.17 -18.70
N THR A 77 2.10 -12.41 -18.98
CA THR A 77 1.50 -12.81 -20.25
C THR A 77 0.01 -12.51 -20.18
N VAL A 78 -0.51 -11.85 -21.22
CA VAL A 78 -1.93 -11.50 -21.34
C VAL A 78 -2.64 -12.65 -22.03
N ALA A 79 -3.76 -13.08 -21.46
CA ALA A 79 -4.59 -14.11 -22.07
C ALA A 79 -5.21 -13.61 -23.39
N GLU A 80 -5.37 -14.53 -24.32
CA GLU A 80 -5.97 -14.29 -25.64
C GLU A 80 -7.29 -15.04 -25.76
N PRO A 81 -8.18 -14.68 -26.70
CA PRO A 81 -9.42 -15.41 -26.93
C PRO A 81 -9.12 -16.86 -27.32
N ALA A 82 -9.78 -17.83 -26.69
CA ALA A 82 -9.61 -19.25 -27.02
C ALA A 82 -10.06 -19.58 -28.45
N VAL A 83 -10.95 -18.75 -29.00
CA VAL A 83 -11.33 -18.76 -30.42
C VAL A 83 -11.25 -17.34 -30.97
N PRO A 84 -10.87 -17.16 -32.26
CA PRO A 84 -10.88 -15.86 -32.90
C PRO A 84 -12.25 -15.18 -32.79
N LEU A 85 -12.26 -13.87 -32.52
CA LEU A 85 -13.49 -13.09 -32.54
C LEU A 85 -13.99 -12.95 -33.98
N ALA A 86 -15.26 -13.30 -34.23
CA ALA A 86 -15.82 -13.34 -35.57
C ALA A 86 -16.12 -11.96 -36.17
N VAL A 87 -16.40 -10.96 -35.32
CA VAL A 87 -16.90 -9.65 -35.74
C VAL A 87 -16.11 -8.52 -35.07
N ALA A 88 -15.64 -7.58 -35.88
CA ALA A 88 -15.21 -6.26 -35.44
C ALA A 88 -16.11 -5.22 -36.12
N PRO A 89 -16.73 -4.30 -35.36
CA PRO A 89 -17.56 -3.28 -35.95
C PRO A 89 -16.66 -2.29 -36.73
N PRO A 90 -17.15 -1.68 -37.82
CA PRO A 90 -16.42 -0.59 -38.47
C PRO A 90 -16.18 0.53 -37.45
N VAL A 91 -15.08 1.28 -37.60
CA VAL A 91 -14.76 2.43 -36.73
C VAL A 91 -15.64 3.64 -37.06
N ASP A 92 -15.91 3.83 -38.35
CA ASP A 92 -16.74 4.91 -38.89
C ASP A 92 -17.87 4.29 -39.71
N ALA A 93 -18.97 3.93 -39.04
CA ALA A 93 -20.18 3.47 -39.74
C ALA A 93 -20.85 4.65 -40.49
N GLU A 94 -21.15 4.48 -41.78
CA GLU A 94 -21.72 5.53 -42.64
C GLU A 94 -23.04 6.09 -42.07
N ASP A 95 -23.94 5.21 -41.64
CA ASP A 95 -25.24 5.55 -41.05
C ASP A 95 -25.21 5.61 -39.50
N GLY A 96 -24.02 5.59 -38.90
CA GLY A 96 -23.84 5.52 -37.45
C GLY A 96 -24.18 4.16 -36.84
N TYR A 97 -24.39 4.13 -35.53
CA TYR A 97 -24.65 2.92 -34.77
C TYR A 97 -26.06 2.93 -34.18
N CYS A 98 -26.70 1.78 -34.20
CA CYS A 98 -28.02 1.57 -33.64
C CYS A 98 -27.95 0.56 -32.50
N LEU A 99 -28.68 0.87 -31.44
CA LEU A 99 -28.90 -0.01 -30.32
C LEU A 99 -30.12 -0.88 -30.62
N VAL A 100 -29.96 -2.20 -30.62
CA VAL A 100 -31.04 -3.14 -30.86
C VAL A 100 -31.22 -4.03 -29.64
N GLY A 101 -32.46 -4.36 -29.30
CA GLY A 101 -32.76 -5.24 -28.16
C GLY A 101 -34.23 -5.48 -27.91
N ASP A 102 -34.51 -6.17 -26.81
CA ASP A 102 -35.85 -6.60 -26.39
C ASP A 102 -36.81 -5.42 -26.16
N PHE A 103 -36.30 -4.25 -25.77
CA PHE A 103 -37.08 -3.04 -25.48
C PHE A 103 -37.63 -2.33 -26.73
N GLN A 104 -37.29 -2.82 -27.93
CA GLN A 104 -37.74 -2.26 -29.20
C GLN A 104 -37.90 -3.36 -30.28
N GLU A 105 -38.18 -4.60 -29.85
CA GLU A 105 -38.50 -5.71 -30.77
C GLU A 105 -37.42 -6.00 -31.83
N TRP A 106 -36.15 -5.75 -31.51
CA TRP A 106 -35.02 -6.00 -32.41
C TRP A 106 -35.11 -5.30 -33.78
N VAL A 107 -35.64 -4.08 -33.86
CA VAL A 107 -35.55 -3.23 -35.07
C VAL A 107 -34.16 -2.58 -35.19
N ASP A 108 -33.61 -2.45 -36.41
CA ASP A 108 -32.20 -2.12 -36.68
C ASP A 108 -31.90 -0.66 -37.06
N TYR A 109 -32.91 0.22 -37.02
CA TYR A 109 -32.77 1.63 -37.41
C TYR A 109 -33.46 2.61 -36.45
N GLU A 110 -34.30 2.17 -35.51
CA GLU A 110 -35.18 3.08 -34.75
C GLU A 110 -34.50 3.72 -33.53
N THR A 111 -33.40 3.15 -33.05
CA THR A 111 -32.73 3.59 -31.82
C THR A 111 -31.26 3.91 -32.09
N PRO A 112 -30.95 5.04 -32.76
CA PRO A 112 -29.58 5.46 -33.00
C PRO A 112 -28.87 5.82 -31.68
N LEU A 113 -27.60 5.45 -31.59
CA LEU A 113 -26.66 5.94 -30.59
C LEU A 113 -26.08 7.28 -31.08
N LEU A 114 -25.94 8.24 -30.17
CA LEU A 114 -25.57 9.63 -30.49
C LEU A 114 -24.24 10.02 -29.81
N ASP A 115 -23.43 10.81 -30.51
CA ASP A 115 -22.17 11.44 -30.05
C ASP A 115 -22.31 12.98 -30.19
N ASP A 116 -23.40 13.52 -29.65
CA ASP A 116 -23.81 14.93 -29.78
C ASP A 116 -23.97 15.67 -28.44
N GLY A 117 -23.56 15.05 -27.35
CA GLY A 117 -23.71 15.56 -25.98
C GLY A 117 -25.13 15.43 -25.43
N THR A 118 -25.99 14.62 -26.04
CA THR A 118 -27.37 14.37 -25.61
C THR A 118 -27.62 12.87 -25.31
N GLU A 119 -28.79 12.54 -24.79
CA GLU A 119 -29.24 11.14 -24.57
C GLU A 119 -28.30 10.26 -23.72
N GLY A 120 -27.45 10.87 -22.89
CA GLY A 120 -26.46 10.18 -22.05
C GLY A 120 -25.01 10.40 -22.48
N ASP A 121 -24.78 11.07 -23.61
CA ASP A 121 -23.44 11.41 -24.07
C ASP A 121 -22.93 12.60 -23.27
N ASN A 122 -21.73 12.47 -22.71
CA ASN A 122 -21.13 13.50 -21.88
C ASN A 122 -20.29 14.48 -22.69
N THR A 123 -19.84 14.12 -23.89
CA THR A 123 -18.90 14.95 -24.67
C THR A 123 -19.09 14.72 -26.15
N ALA A 124 -19.81 15.65 -26.79
CA ALA A 124 -20.05 15.61 -28.23
C ALA A 124 -18.76 15.55 -29.06
N GLY A 125 -18.75 14.65 -30.05
CA GLY A 125 -17.71 14.51 -31.06
C GLY A 125 -16.43 13.84 -30.54
N ASP A 126 -16.49 13.05 -29.47
CA ASP A 126 -15.34 12.33 -28.93
C ASP A 126 -15.25 10.88 -29.45
N GLY A 127 -16.17 10.47 -30.31
CA GLY A 127 -16.26 9.13 -30.89
C GLY A 127 -16.91 8.10 -29.95
N ILE A 128 -17.54 8.54 -28.86
CA ILE A 128 -18.26 7.68 -27.93
C ILE A 128 -19.76 7.93 -28.07
N TYR A 129 -20.45 6.94 -28.63
CA TYR A 129 -21.88 7.01 -28.89
C TYR A 129 -22.67 6.51 -27.69
N SER A 130 -23.81 7.12 -27.40
CA SER A 130 -24.65 6.68 -26.29
C SER A 130 -26.14 6.88 -26.53
N ARG A 131 -26.94 6.19 -25.72
CA ARG A 131 -28.40 6.31 -25.70
C ARG A 131 -28.94 5.88 -24.36
N THR A 132 -29.90 6.62 -23.83
CA THR A 132 -30.61 6.25 -22.60
C THR A 132 -31.96 5.65 -22.92
N ILE A 133 -32.23 4.46 -22.39
CA ILE A 133 -33.52 3.76 -22.53
C ILE A 133 -34.18 3.69 -21.16
N LEU A 134 -35.48 3.97 -21.12
CA LEU A 134 -36.31 3.84 -19.93
C LEU A 134 -36.96 2.45 -19.93
N PHE A 135 -36.60 1.61 -18.96
CA PHE A 135 -37.19 0.29 -18.81
C PHE A 135 -38.41 0.36 -17.88
N ALA A 136 -39.60 0.16 -18.45
CA ALA A 136 -40.86 0.26 -17.72
C ALA A 136 -40.97 -0.77 -16.58
N GLU A 137 -40.45 -1.98 -16.79
CA GLU A 137 -40.50 -3.07 -15.80
C GLU A 137 -39.10 -3.51 -15.37
N PRO A 138 -38.93 -3.96 -14.12
CA PRO A 138 -37.73 -4.68 -13.71
C PRO A 138 -37.60 -5.99 -14.47
N GLY A 139 -36.40 -6.32 -14.90
CA GLY A 139 -36.17 -7.52 -15.68
C GLY A 139 -34.77 -7.60 -16.24
N ARG A 140 -34.54 -8.72 -16.93
CA ARG A 140 -33.34 -8.94 -17.72
C ARG A 140 -33.71 -8.76 -19.19
N TYR A 141 -32.98 -7.89 -19.86
CA TYR A 141 -33.19 -7.58 -21.28
C TYR A 141 -31.93 -7.88 -22.06
N LEU A 142 -32.11 -8.24 -23.33
CA LEU A 142 -31.04 -8.49 -24.28
C LEU A 142 -30.89 -7.36 -25.26
N TRP A 143 -29.66 -7.17 -25.71
CA TRP A 143 -29.32 -6.11 -26.64
C TRP A 143 -28.03 -6.37 -27.41
N ARG A 144 -27.81 -5.62 -28.48
CA ARG A 144 -26.59 -5.54 -29.30
C ARG A 144 -26.42 -4.12 -29.82
N VAL A 145 -25.21 -3.80 -30.25
CA VAL A 145 -24.93 -2.60 -31.06
C VAL A 145 -24.61 -3.06 -32.46
N ILE A 146 -25.21 -2.42 -33.46
CA ILE A 146 -24.97 -2.69 -34.87
C ILE A 146 -24.67 -1.36 -35.58
N PRO A 147 -23.89 -1.34 -36.67
CA PRO A 147 -24.06 -0.26 -37.64
C PRO A 147 -25.52 -0.27 -38.11
N CYS A 148 -26.18 0.88 -38.16
CA CYS A 148 -27.61 0.95 -38.43
C CYS A 148 -27.95 0.21 -39.75
N GLY A 149 -28.90 -0.73 -39.71
CA GLY A 149 -29.28 -1.58 -40.84
C GLY A 149 -28.32 -2.72 -41.21
N ALA A 150 -27.23 -2.96 -40.46
CA ALA A 150 -26.22 -3.99 -40.78
C ALA A 150 -26.02 -5.02 -39.65
N TRP A 151 -26.92 -6.01 -39.56
CA TRP A 151 -26.90 -7.07 -38.54
C TRP A 151 -25.62 -7.90 -38.46
N ASP A 152 -25.00 -8.19 -39.61
CA ASP A 152 -23.84 -9.08 -39.70
C ASP A 152 -22.59 -8.47 -39.03
N LEU A 153 -22.61 -7.17 -38.75
CA LEU A 153 -21.52 -6.43 -38.10
C LEU A 153 -21.80 -6.13 -36.63
N GLY A 154 -22.86 -6.74 -36.07
CA GLY A 154 -23.30 -6.49 -34.71
C GLY A 154 -22.36 -7.02 -33.64
N VAL A 155 -22.12 -6.21 -32.62
CA VAL A 155 -21.36 -6.58 -31.42
C VAL A 155 -22.20 -6.56 -30.15
N PRO A 156 -21.95 -7.47 -29.21
CA PRO A 156 -21.21 -8.73 -29.41
C PRO A 156 -21.92 -9.63 -30.43
N GLU A 157 -21.22 -10.65 -30.97
CA GLU A 157 -21.80 -11.60 -31.94
C GLU A 157 -23.09 -12.24 -31.40
N LYS A 158 -23.06 -12.58 -30.10
CA LYS A 158 -24.16 -13.15 -29.34
C LYS A 158 -24.65 -12.10 -28.36
N SER A 159 -25.96 -11.92 -28.26
CA SER A 159 -26.57 -10.79 -27.53
C SER A 159 -25.97 -10.54 -26.14
N ALA A 160 -25.71 -9.26 -25.86
CA ALA A 160 -25.42 -8.78 -24.53
C ALA A 160 -26.68 -8.80 -23.65
N TRP A 161 -26.50 -8.51 -22.37
CA TRP A 161 -27.57 -8.51 -21.38
C TRP A 161 -27.50 -7.25 -20.51
N VAL A 162 -28.62 -6.89 -19.91
CA VAL A 162 -28.75 -5.75 -19.01
C VAL A 162 -29.82 -6.02 -17.96
N PHE A 163 -29.63 -5.49 -16.75
CA PHE A 163 -30.60 -5.63 -15.66
C PHE A 163 -31.27 -4.30 -15.30
N ALA A 164 -32.59 -4.24 -15.46
CA ALA A 164 -33.43 -3.25 -14.80
C ALA A 164 -33.89 -3.81 -13.45
N THR A 165 -33.58 -3.11 -12.38
CA THR A 165 -33.87 -3.50 -10.99
C THR A 165 -35.09 -2.79 -10.41
N THR A 166 -35.50 -1.67 -11.00
CA THR A 166 -36.69 -0.91 -10.61
C THR A 166 -37.52 -0.55 -11.84
N PRO A 167 -38.85 -0.33 -11.70
CA PRO A 167 -39.66 0.26 -12.75
C PRO A 167 -39.13 1.63 -13.17
N ASP A 168 -39.36 1.99 -14.42
CA ASP A 168 -38.91 3.25 -15.04
C ASP A 168 -37.42 3.54 -14.79
N GLN A 169 -36.57 2.51 -14.80
CA GLN A 169 -35.13 2.70 -14.62
C GLN A 169 -34.50 3.24 -15.90
N PRO A 170 -33.87 4.42 -15.89
CA PRO A 170 -33.07 4.89 -17.02
C PRO A 170 -31.75 4.13 -17.04
N ILE A 171 -31.44 3.50 -18.16
CA ILE A 171 -30.15 2.85 -18.39
C ILE A 171 -29.51 3.45 -19.63
N THR A 172 -28.32 4.01 -19.45
CA THR A 172 -27.50 4.55 -20.52
C THR A 172 -26.62 3.45 -21.10
N PHE A 173 -26.75 3.22 -22.39
CA PHE A 173 -25.88 2.39 -23.20
C PHE A 173 -24.81 3.28 -23.81
N THR A 174 -23.57 2.80 -23.81
CA THR A 174 -22.43 3.53 -24.37
C THR A 174 -21.64 2.59 -25.26
N PHE A 175 -21.17 3.10 -26.39
CA PHE A 175 -20.39 2.36 -27.37
C PHE A 175 -19.23 3.21 -27.88
N ASN A 176 -18.03 2.65 -27.80
CA ASN A 176 -16.82 3.21 -28.38
C ASN A 176 -16.28 2.20 -29.41
N PRO A 177 -16.35 2.51 -30.72
CA PRO A 177 -15.87 1.63 -31.78
C PRO A 177 -14.35 1.65 -31.96
N ALA A 178 -13.62 2.54 -31.27
CA ALA A 178 -12.18 2.75 -31.43
C ALA A 178 -11.46 2.76 -30.08
N MET A 179 -11.04 1.59 -29.61
CA MET A 179 -10.28 1.49 -28.37
C MET A 179 -8.77 1.60 -28.60
N PRO A 180 -8.04 2.36 -27.75
CA PRO A 180 -6.59 2.32 -27.76
C PRO A 180 -6.10 0.94 -27.31
N PRO A 181 -4.90 0.51 -27.74
CA PRO A 181 -4.32 -0.77 -27.34
C PRO A 181 -4.28 -0.92 -25.81
N SER A 182 -4.78 -2.05 -25.31
CA SER A 182 -4.75 -2.37 -23.89
C SER A 182 -4.74 -3.89 -23.69
N HIS A 183 -4.53 -4.32 -22.44
CA HIS A 183 -4.60 -5.74 -22.06
C HIS A 183 -6.04 -6.23 -21.82
N LEU A 184 -7.03 -5.34 -21.99
CA LEU A 184 -8.44 -5.63 -21.76
C LEU A 184 -9.10 -6.09 -23.07
N TRP A 185 -9.98 -7.06 -22.98
CA TRP A 185 -10.78 -7.57 -24.09
C TRP A 185 -12.25 -7.14 -23.93
N PRO A 186 -12.95 -6.80 -25.02
CA PRO A 186 -12.50 -6.77 -26.42
C PRO A 186 -11.45 -5.67 -26.67
N GLN A 187 -10.55 -5.88 -27.64
CA GLN A 187 -9.47 -4.93 -27.92
C GLN A 187 -9.87 -3.81 -28.89
N ALA A 188 -10.79 -4.08 -29.81
CA ALA A 188 -11.14 -3.15 -30.88
C ALA A 188 -12.20 -2.12 -30.45
N TYR A 189 -13.14 -2.52 -29.60
CA TYR A 189 -14.28 -1.70 -29.19
C TYR A 189 -14.54 -1.86 -27.69
N ALA A 190 -15.40 -0.99 -27.15
CA ALA A 190 -16.00 -1.16 -25.83
C ALA A 190 -17.48 -0.82 -25.93
N PHE A 191 -18.33 -1.61 -25.28
CA PHE A 191 -19.72 -1.26 -25.07
C PHE A 191 -20.08 -1.49 -23.62
N THR A 192 -20.97 -0.69 -23.07
CA THR A 192 -21.43 -0.88 -21.69
C THR A 192 -22.87 -0.45 -21.51
N ALA A 193 -23.50 -0.97 -20.47
CA ALA A 193 -24.75 -0.47 -19.95
C ALA A 193 -24.53 0.00 -18.51
N ASN A 194 -25.02 1.19 -18.18
CA ASN A 194 -25.05 1.72 -16.82
C ASN A 194 -26.14 1.03 -15.97
N ASP A 195 -26.11 -0.30 -15.91
CA ASP A 195 -26.99 -1.07 -15.04
C ASP A 195 -26.36 -1.31 -13.66
N THR A 196 -27.20 -1.82 -12.76
CA THR A 196 -26.77 -2.30 -11.46
C THR A 196 -26.73 -3.83 -11.51
N LEU A 197 -25.53 -4.39 -11.37
CA LEU A 197 -25.37 -5.84 -11.35
C LEU A 197 -26.08 -6.43 -10.13
N PRO A 198 -26.90 -7.49 -10.30
CA PRO A 198 -27.69 -8.07 -9.21
C PRO A 198 -26.83 -8.81 -8.17
N ALA A 199 -25.60 -9.17 -8.54
CA ALA A 199 -24.62 -9.78 -7.66
C ALA A 199 -23.20 -9.37 -8.06
N ARG A 200 -22.21 -9.85 -7.31
CA ARG A 200 -20.79 -9.56 -7.60
C ARG A 200 -20.27 -10.41 -8.76
N PRO A 201 -19.24 -9.94 -9.49
CA PRO A 201 -18.54 -10.73 -10.50
C PRO A 201 -17.73 -11.88 -9.89
N VAL A 202 -17.67 -13.01 -10.60
CA VAL A 202 -16.92 -14.23 -10.25
C VAL A 202 -16.14 -14.67 -11.48
N ALA A 203 -14.84 -14.92 -11.32
CA ALA A 203 -14.05 -15.54 -12.38
C ALA A 203 -14.36 -17.04 -12.42
N VAL A 204 -14.80 -17.54 -13.57
CA VAL A 204 -15.13 -18.95 -13.78
C VAL A 204 -14.24 -19.55 -14.86
N GLY A 205 -14.00 -20.84 -14.76
CA GLY A 205 -13.12 -21.51 -15.71
C GLY A 205 -12.87 -22.97 -15.39
N ASN A 206 -12.12 -23.63 -16.27
CA ASN A 206 -11.65 -25.00 -16.04
C ASN A 206 -10.49 -25.08 -15.02
N PHE A 207 -9.97 -23.95 -14.54
CA PHE A 207 -8.97 -23.84 -13.46
C PHE A 207 -9.56 -24.02 -12.06
N GLN A 208 -10.88 -23.89 -11.92
CA GLN A 208 -11.58 -24.09 -10.65
C GLN A 208 -11.63 -25.57 -10.27
N ALA A 209 -11.78 -25.87 -8.97
CA ALA A 209 -11.91 -27.25 -8.50
C ALA A 209 -13.18 -27.92 -9.04
N ARG A 210 -14.31 -27.20 -9.02
CA ARG A 210 -15.50 -27.52 -9.81
C ARG A 210 -15.47 -26.58 -11.01
N ARG A 211 -15.35 -27.14 -12.21
CA ARG A 211 -15.21 -26.34 -13.44
C ARG A 211 -16.46 -25.49 -13.66
N TRP A 212 -16.25 -24.24 -14.07
CA TRP A 212 -17.32 -23.29 -14.44
C TRP A 212 -18.33 -23.05 -13.30
N ASP A 213 -17.86 -23.01 -12.05
CA ASP A 213 -18.70 -22.82 -10.88
C ASP A 213 -18.88 -21.34 -10.56
N SER A 214 -20.04 -20.78 -10.89
CA SER A 214 -20.41 -19.39 -10.62
C SER A 214 -20.61 -19.07 -9.14
N GLU A 215 -20.68 -20.09 -8.27
CA GLU A 215 -20.87 -19.94 -6.83
C GLU A 215 -19.57 -20.12 -6.03
N ASP A 216 -18.41 -20.32 -6.69
CA ASP A 216 -17.14 -20.48 -5.98
C ASP A 216 -16.71 -19.16 -5.33
N SER A 217 -16.96 -19.04 -4.04
CA SER A 217 -16.54 -17.90 -3.22
C SER A 217 -15.03 -17.59 -3.28
N ARG A 218 -14.19 -18.55 -3.65
CA ARG A 218 -12.72 -18.37 -3.77
C ARG A 218 -12.33 -17.63 -5.04
N THR A 219 -13.20 -17.60 -6.06
CA THR A 219 -13.00 -16.86 -7.30
C THR A 219 -13.93 -15.66 -7.45
N ALA A 220 -14.61 -15.27 -6.36
CA ALA A 220 -15.32 -14.00 -6.28
C ALA A 220 -14.34 -12.82 -6.40
N MET A 221 -14.64 -11.87 -7.28
CA MET A 221 -13.78 -10.72 -7.54
C MET A 221 -14.06 -9.60 -6.53
N ALA A 222 -12.99 -9.05 -5.96
CA ALA A 222 -13.08 -7.95 -5.01
C ALA A 222 -13.12 -6.60 -5.73
N PRO A 223 -13.86 -5.60 -5.23
CA PRO A 223 -13.83 -4.25 -5.78
C PRO A 223 -12.46 -3.61 -5.56
N SER A 224 -11.96 -2.91 -6.58
CA SER A 224 -10.69 -2.18 -6.58
C SER A 224 -10.86 -0.66 -6.75
N GLY A 225 -12.10 -0.19 -6.88
CA GLY A 225 -12.47 1.22 -7.09
C GLY A 225 -12.94 1.49 -8.53
N ASN A 226 -13.65 2.59 -8.78
CA ASN A 226 -14.09 3.02 -10.12
C ASN A 226 -14.80 1.93 -10.97
N ARG A 227 -15.67 1.10 -10.38
CA ARG A 227 -16.33 -0.07 -11.00
C ARG A 227 -15.36 -1.15 -11.52
N GLN A 228 -14.11 -1.14 -11.09
CA GLN A 228 -13.14 -2.19 -11.40
C GLN A 228 -13.16 -3.27 -10.32
N HIS A 229 -13.13 -4.52 -10.76
CA HIS A 229 -13.04 -5.70 -9.92
C HIS A 229 -11.78 -6.50 -10.25
N GLN A 230 -11.17 -7.08 -9.22
CA GLN A 230 -9.95 -7.85 -9.37
C GLN A 230 -9.99 -9.11 -8.50
N LEU A 231 -9.43 -10.19 -9.03
CA LEU A 231 -9.11 -11.40 -8.29
C LEU A 231 -7.65 -11.76 -8.56
N ALA A 232 -6.89 -12.04 -7.51
CA ALA A 232 -5.59 -12.68 -7.62
C ALA A 232 -5.70 -14.10 -7.07
N TYR A 233 -5.53 -15.10 -7.92
CA TYR A 233 -5.81 -16.50 -7.61
C TYR A 233 -4.58 -17.37 -7.85
N ARG A 234 -4.41 -18.43 -7.05
CA ARG A 234 -3.36 -19.44 -7.24
C ARG A 234 -3.94 -20.64 -7.95
N VAL A 235 -3.54 -20.86 -9.19
CA VAL A 235 -3.97 -22.04 -9.94
C VAL A 235 -3.21 -23.26 -9.42
N PRO A 236 -3.88 -24.31 -8.92
CA PRO A 236 -3.21 -25.38 -8.17
C PRO A 236 -2.19 -26.17 -8.97
N LEU A 237 -2.46 -26.40 -10.26
CA LEU A 237 -1.65 -27.22 -11.15
C LEU A 237 -1.21 -26.41 -12.37
N PRO A 238 -0.08 -26.75 -13.00
CA PRO A 238 0.29 -26.22 -14.31
C PRO A 238 -0.64 -26.76 -15.40
N GLY A 239 -0.88 -25.97 -16.43
CA GLY A 239 -1.74 -26.34 -17.55
C GLY A 239 -2.24 -25.15 -18.36
N THR A 240 -3.04 -25.47 -19.37
CA THR A 240 -3.76 -24.50 -20.19
C THR A 240 -5.20 -24.43 -19.70
N TYR A 241 -5.68 -23.22 -19.46
CA TYR A 241 -6.96 -22.95 -18.83
C TYR A 241 -7.74 -21.91 -19.61
N GLU A 242 -9.06 -22.04 -19.54
CA GLU A 242 -10.01 -21.11 -20.12
C GLU A 242 -10.80 -20.45 -19.01
N THR A 243 -11.16 -19.19 -19.23
CA THR A 243 -11.90 -18.41 -18.24
C THR A 243 -12.72 -17.28 -18.87
N TYR A 244 -13.78 -16.90 -18.18
CA TYR A 244 -14.46 -15.63 -18.33
C TYR A 244 -15.01 -15.21 -16.97
N VAL A 245 -15.62 -14.02 -16.90
CA VAL A 245 -16.24 -13.51 -15.68
C VAL A 245 -17.75 -13.68 -15.80
N VAL A 246 -18.41 -14.16 -14.76
CA VAL A 246 -19.90 -14.19 -14.68
C VAL A 246 -20.37 -13.34 -13.52
N ILE A 247 -21.64 -12.95 -13.57
CA ILE A 247 -22.31 -12.46 -12.37
C ILE A 247 -22.70 -13.67 -11.52
N GLN A 248 -22.41 -13.61 -10.21
CA GLN A 248 -22.66 -14.73 -9.31
C GLN A 248 -24.12 -15.23 -9.42
N GLY A 249 -24.27 -16.54 -9.61
CA GLY A 249 -25.58 -17.21 -9.75
C GLY A 249 -26.22 -17.09 -11.12
N LEU A 250 -25.55 -16.48 -12.10
CA LEU A 250 -26.06 -16.29 -13.45
C LEU A 250 -25.13 -16.94 -14.48
N GLU A 251 -25.70 -17.34 -15.61
CA GLU A 251 -24.96 -17.91 -16.76
C GLU A 251 -24.37 -16.82 -17.66
N ASP A 252 -24.86 -15.59 -17.49
CA ASP A 252 -24.43 -14.40 -18.19
C ASP A 252 -22.99 -14.01 -17.86
N GLY A 253 -22.17 -13.92 -18.92
CA GLY A 253 -20.75 -13.69 -18.77
C GLY A 253 -20.24 -12.43 -19.46
N ILE A 254 -18.99 -12.12 -19.14
CA ILE A 254 -18.14 -11.13 -19.78
C ILE A 254 -16.88 -11.87 -20.20
N GLY A 255 -16.67 -11.98 -21.50
CA GLY A 255 -15.57 -12.71 -22.13
C GLY A 255 -14.74 -11.81 -23.05
N ALA A 256 -14.06 -12.45 -24.00
CA ALA A 256 -13.24 -11.75 -24.99
C ALA A 256 -14.03 -10.79 -25.91
N SER A 257 -15.32 -11.08 -26.13
CA SER A 257 -16.25 -10.24 -26.90
C SER A 257 -16.96 -9.17 -26.07
N GLY A 258 -16.66 -9.09 -24.76
CA GLY A 258 -17.33 -8.22 -23.81
C GLY A 258 -18.46 -8.97 -23.11
N ARG A 259 -19.45 -8.22 -22.61
CA ARG A 259 -20.64 -8.77 -21.96
C ARG A 259 -21.53 -9.51 -22.96
N SER A 260 -21.73 -10.82 -22.81
CA SER A 260 -22.45 -11.67 -23.78
C SER A 260 -23.17 -12.83 -23.06
N ARG A 261 -24.29 -13.31 -23.63
CA ARG A 261 -24.93 -14.57 -23.23
C ARG A 261 -24.07 -15.80 -23.48
N GLU A 262 -23.25 -15.74 -24.52
CA GLU A 262 -22.30 -16.79 -24.88
C GLU A 262 -20.91 -16.12 -24.88
N PRO A 263 -20.29 -15.98 -23.70
CA PRO A 263 -18.99 -15.34 -23.59
C PRO A 263 -17.92 -16.20 -24.26
N VAL A 264 -17.10 -15.58 -25.12
CA VAL A 264 -15.90 -16.22 -25.66
C VAL A 264 -14.84 -16.27 -24.54
N PRO A 265 -14.35 -17.45 -24.12
CA PRO A 265 -13.38 -17.52 -23.05
C PRO A 265 -12.02 -16.96 -23.47
N LEU A 266 -11.26 -16.48 -22.48
CA LEU A 266 -9.84 -16.19 -22.60
C LEU A 266 -9.03 -17.42 -22.18
N GLU A 267 -8.02 -17.77 -22.97
CA GLU A 267 -7.07 -18.84 -22.70
C GLU A 267 -5.80 -18.29 -22.05
N PHE A 268 -5.34 -18.94 -20.99
CA PHE A 268 -4.07 -18.66 -20.33
C PHE A 268 -3.36 -19.94 -19.91
N THR A 269 -2.04 -19.86 -19.72
CA THR A 269 -1.21 -21.00 -19.33
C THR A 269 -0.49 -20.72 -18.03
N THR A 270 -0.38 -21.74 -17.18
CA THR A 270 0.51 -21.74 -16.01
C THR A 270 1.57 -22.82 -16.16
N GLU A 271 2.81 -22.48 -15.83
CA GLU A 271 3.97 -23.38 -15.96
C GLU A 271 4.29 -24.09 -14.64
N PHE A 272 3.90 -23.49 -13.51
CA PHE A 272 4.21 -24.00 -12.18
C PHE A 272 2.97 -24.20 -11.32
N PRO A 273 2.97 -25.17 -10.39
CA PRO A 273 1.90 -25.31 -9.42
C PRO A 273 1.81 -24.07 -8.51
N ALA A 274 0.58 -23.70 -8.15
CA ALA A 274 0.26 -22.52 -7.34
C ALA A 274 0.72 -21.18 -7.94
N GLU A 275 0.87 -21.11 -9.26
CA GLU A 275 1.16 -19.87 -9.99
C GLU A 275 0.03 -18.85 -9.82
N MET A 276 0.40 -17.59 -9.66
CA MET A 276 -0.54 -16.49 -9.48
C MET A 276 -1.08 -16.02 -10.83
N VAL A 277 -2.40 -16.01 -10.96
CA VAL A 277 -3.13 -15.45 -12.09
C VAL A 277 -3.99 -14.30 -11.58
N VAL A 278 -4.02 -13.20 -12.31
CA VAL A 278 -4.79 -12.01 -11.97
C VAL A 278 -5.90 -11.82 -13.00
N PHE A 279 -7.14 -11.84 -12.53
CA PHE A 279 -8.33 -11.59 -13.31
C PHE A 279 -8.80 -10.17 -13.01
N GLN A 280 -9.08 -9.40 -14.05
CA GLN A 280 -9.56 -8.03 -13.96
C GLN A 280 -10.84 -7.89 -14.77
N TYR A 281 -11.78 -7.14 -14.22
CA TYR A 281 -13.01 -6.75 -14.88
C TYR A 281 -13.19 -5.25 -14.70
N ASP A 282 -13.32 -4.52 -15.81
CA ASP A 282 -13.61 -3.10 -15.83
C ASP A 282 -15.08 -2.88 -16.16
N GLY A 283 -15.91 -2.70 -15.13
CA GLY A 283 -17.34 -2.46 -15.26
C GLY A 283 -17.73 -1.07 -15.78
N ARG A 284 -16.77 -0.24 -16.21
CA ARG A 284 -17.05 0.97 -16.99
C ARG A 284 -17.06 0.74 -18.50
N THR A 285 -16.37 -0.30 -18.95
CA THR A 285 -16.21 -0.62 -20.37
C THR A 285 -16.70 -2.02 -20.69
N ASP A 286 -17.15 -2.77 -19.67
CA ASP A 286 -17.49 -4.20 -19.70
C ASP A 286 -16.37 -5.07 -20.33
N ARG A 287 -15.11 -4.75 -20.01
CA ARG A 287 -13.93 -5.44 -20.53
C ARG A 287 -13.24 -6.27 -19.46
N ILE A 288 -12.55 -7.34 -19.87
CA ILE A 288 -11.81 -8.23 -18.96
C ILE A 288 -10.35 -8.41 -19.37
N ALA A 289 -9.48 -8.65 -18.40
CA ALA A 289 -8.09 -9.05 -18.64
C ALA A 289 -7.73 -10.21 -17.72
N VAL A 290 -6.91 -11.12 -18.24
CA VAL A 290 -6.35 -12.23 -17.46
C VAL A 290 -4.85 -12.23 -17.66
N LEU A 291 -4.13 -12.14 -16.56
CA LEU A 291 -2.68 -11.95 -16.53
C LEU A 291 -2.05 -13.15 -15.82
N SER A 292 -1.15 -13.85 -16.51
CA SER A 292 -0.46 -15.07 -16.05
C SER A 292 1.06 -14.94 -16.30
N GLY A 293 1.85 -15.99 -16.04
CA GLY A 293 3.29 -15.98 -16.34
C GLY A 293 4.13 -15.05 -15.46
N MET A 294 3.57 -14.55 -14.35
CA MET A 294 4.28 -13.60 -13.49
C MET A 294 5.34 -14.31 -12.64
N PRO A 295 6.57 -13.76 -12.53
CA PRO A 295 7.60 -14.34 -11.66
C PRO A 295 7.09 -14.54 -10.23
N TRP A 296 7.27 -15.75 -9.67
CA TRP A 296 6.67 -16.15 -8.39
C TRP A 296 6.96 -15.19 -7.23
N TRP A 297 8.18 -14.66 -7.15
CA TRP A 297 8.59 -13.75 -6.09
C TRP A 297 7.91 -12.39 -6.23
N LEU A 298 7.70 -11.95 -7.47
CA LEU A 298 7.10 -10.66 -7.79
C LEU A 298 5.59 -10.72 -7.55
N SER A 299 4.92 -11.79 -7.97
CA SER A 299 3.50 -12.01 -7.69
C SER A 299 3.23 -12.22 -6.20
N TRP A 300 4.15 -12.85 -5.46
CA TRP A 300 4.07 -12.94 -4.00
C TRP A 300 4.19 -11.57 -3.30
N LEU A 301 5.10 -10.70 -3.76
CA LEU A 301 5.22 -9.33 -3.25
C LEU A 301 4.03 -8.45 -3.64
N ALA A 302 3.46 -8.65 -4.83
CA ALA A 302 2.36 -7.85 -5.35
C ALA A 302 0.99 -8.23 -4.76
N TYR A 303 0.68 -9.52 -4.72
CA TYR A 303 -0.67 -10.03 -4.44
C TYR A 303 -0.73 -11.06 -3.31
N GLY A 304 0.42 -11.58 -2.87
CA GLY A 304 0.50 -12.61 -1.86
C GLY A 304 0.68 -12.08 -0.43
N TRP A 305 1.24 -12.95 0.42
CA TRP A 305 1.63 -12.60 1.79
C TRP A 305 2.71 -11.51 1.83
N GLY A 306 3.57 -11.41 0.80
CA GLY A 306 4.60 -10.39 0.70
C GLY A 306 4.02 -8.98 0.75
N ALA A 307 2.89 -8.74 0.08
CA ALA A 307 2.20 -7.45 0.12
C ALA A 307 1.78 -7.07 1.56
N ARG A 308 1.25 -8.04 2.32
CA ARG A 308 0.84 -7.83 3.73
C ARG A 308 2.03 -7.60 4.65
N ILE A 309 3.14 -8.31 4.41
CA ILE A 309 4.39 -8.13 5.17
C ILE A 309 4.97 -6.73 4.91
N ILE A 310 5.04 -6.29 3.65
CA ILE A 310 5.48 -4.94 3.30
C ILE A 310 4.59 -3.89 3.96
N ALA A 311 3.27 -4.08 3.90
CA ALA A 311 2.32 -3.19 4.58
C ALA A 311 2.57 -3.12 6.08
N GLY A 312 2.70 -4.27 6.75
CA GLY A 312 2.95 -4.33 8.19
C GLY A 312 4.27 -3.66 8.60
N ILE A 313 5.37 -3.96 7.89
CA ILE A 313 6.69 -3.34 8.14
C ILE A 313 6.63 -1.83 7.95
N SER A 314 5.85 -1.36 6.98
CA SER A 314 5.78 0.06 6.64
C SER A 314 4.92 0.85 7.62
N ILE A 315 3.82 0.27 8.10
CA ILE A 315 3.05 0.83 9.22
C ILE A 315 3.93 0.91 10.46
N LEU A 316 4.66 -0.16 10.79
CA LEU A 316 5.58 -0.17 11.93
C LEU A 316 6.67 0.90 11.79
N GLY A 317 7.27 1.03 10.60
CA GLY A 317 8.25 2.06 10.30
C GLY A 317 7.68 3.48 10.46
N ALA A 318 6.47 3.73 9.95
CA ALA A 318 5.78 5.00 10.11
C ALA A 318 5.48 5.33 11.59
N LEU A 319 5.09 4.34 12.40
CA LEU A 319 4.88 4.50 13.84
C LEU A 319 6.18 4.84 14.57
N ILE A 320 7.29 4.15 14.27
CA ILE A 320 8.60 4.43 14.85
C ILE A 320 9.07 5.84 14.48
N LEU A 321 8.95 6.23 13.22
CA LEU A 321 9.27 7.57 12.73
C LEU A 321 8.43 8.64 13.44
N SER A 322 7.11 8.41 13.55
CA SER A 322 6.18 9.31 14.23
C SER A 322 6.51 9.45 15.72
N ALA A 323 6.81 8.35 16.40
CA ALA A 323 7.24 8.35 17.80
C ALA A 323 8.56 9.11 17.98
N GLN A 324 9.54 8.94 17.08
CA GLN A 324 10.78 9.70 17.13
C GLN A 324 10.58 11.19 16.87
N ILE A 325 9.76 11.57 15.89
CA ILE A 325 9.44 12.97 15.60
C ILE A 325 8.70 13.60 16.78
N GLY A 326 7.72 12.89 17.35
CA GLY A 326 6.99 13.28 18.55
C GLY A 326 7.93 13.46 19.74
N TYR A 327 8.80 12.49 19.99
CA TYR A 327 9.83 12.56 21.03
C TYR A 327 10.75 13.78 20.83
N ARG A 328 11.26 14.02 19.62
CA ARG A 328 12.07 15.22 19.34
C ARG A 328 11.29 16.52 19.54
N ARG A 329 10.03 16.59 19.11
CA ARG A 329 9.24 17.83 19.22
C ARG A 329 8.75 18.11 20.65
N VAL A 330 8.43 17.08 21.42
CA VAL A 330 7.85 17.23 22.78
C VAL A 330 8.93 17.21 23.84
N VAL A 331 9.85 16.24 23.78
CA VAL A 331 10.90 16.06 24.80
C VAL A 331 12.10 16.95 24.51
N LEU A 332 12.47 17.13 23.24
CA LEU A 332 13.65 17.92 22.83
C LEU A 332 13.32 19.34 22.34
N ARG A 333 12.16 19.92 22.70
CA ARG A 333 11.93 21.37 22.65
C ARG A 333 12.22 22.01 24.03
N PRO A 334 13.49 22.29 24.34
CA PRO A 334 13.91 22.84 25.64
C PRO A 334 13.28 24.20 25.97
N ASP A 335 12.92 24.98 24.95
CA ASP A 335 12.53 26.39 25.11
C ASP A 335 11.25 26.55 25.93
N LYS A 336 10.33 25.57 25.87
CA LYS A 336 9.14 25.52 26.72
C LYS A 336 9.43 25.00 28.13
N GLN A 337 10.41 24.10 28.30
CA GLN A 337 10.80 23.56 29.60
C GLN A 337 11.67 24.51 30.42
N TYR A 338 12.46 25.38 29.78
CA TYR A 338 13.30 26.37 30.47
C TYR A 338 12.53 27.61 30.92
N ARG A 339 11.45 27.98 30.21
CA ARG A 339 10.60 29.11 30.59
C ARG A 339 9.52 28.77 31.62
N ALA A 340 9.27 27.48 31.85
CA ALA A 340 8.40 27.07 32.94
C ALA A 340 9.14 27.27 34.26
N GLY A 341 8.72 28.21 35.11
CA GLY A 341 9.15 28.28 36.51
C GLY A 341 8.81 26.99 37.27
N CYS A 342 8.97 26.98 38.59
CA CYS A 342 8.49 25.91 39.43
C CYS A 342 7.00 25.61 39.10
N PRO A 343 6.59 24.36 38.87
CA PRO A 343 5.21 24.06 38.52
C PRO A 343 4.21 24.42 39.63
N ASP A 344 4.64 24.43 40.89
CA ASP A 344 3.77 24.74 42.02
C ASP A 344 3.60 26.25 42.26
N CYS A 345 4.68 27.04 42.08
CA CYS A 345 4.67 28.46 42.45
C CYS A 345 5.13 29.42 41.35
N GLY A 346 5.52 28.94 40.17
CA GLY A 346 6.00 29.75 39.06
C GLY A 346 7.39 30.38 39.26
N ALA A 347 8.02 30.21 40.43
CA ALA A 347 9.33 30.80 40.71
C ALA A 347 10.42 30.25 39.79
N HIS A 348 11.25 31.13 39.23
CA HIS A 348 12.31 30.74 38.28
C HIS A 348 13.62 30.33 38.97
N ASP A 349 13.72 30.55 40.29
CA ASP A 349 14.89 30.23 41.09
C ASP A 349 14.88 28.76 41.53
N LEU A 350 15.58 27.93 40.77
CA LEU A 350 15.66 26.48 40.97
C LEU A 350 17.10 26.08 41.27
N GLN A 351 17.33 25.55 42.47
CA GLN A 351 18.65 25.08 42.90
C GLN A 351 18.87 23.64 42.45
N ARG A 352 20.07 23.34 41.92
CA ARG A 352 20.43 21.98 41.53
C ARG A 352 20.75 21.13 42.76
N ILE A 353 20.13 19.95 42.86
CA ILE A 353 20.39 18.96 43.93
C ILE A 353 21.13 17.73 43.40
N SER A 354 21.60 16.88 44.31
CA SER A 354 22.26 15.60 43.96
C SER A 354 21.29 14.67 43.25
N ARG A 355 21.81 13.90 42.28
CA ARG A 355 21.04 12.89 41.55
C ARG A 355 20.79 11.67 42.43
N GLU A 356 19.61 11.09 42.30
CA GLU A 356 19.31 9.75 42.82
C GLU A 356 19.73 8.67 41.81
N THR A 357 19.83 7.42 42.25
CA THR A 357 20.15 6.27 41.39
C THR A 357 19.16 6.09 40.24
N SER A 358 17.88 6.40 40.48
CA SER A 358 16.82 6.36 39.47
C SER A 358 17.02 7.37 38.33
N ASP A 359 17.72 8.49 38.58
CA ASP A 359 18.01 9.51 37.57
C ASP A 359 19.05 9.03 36.53
N TYR A 360 19.91 8.07 36.91
CA TYR A 360 20.91 7.50 36.01
C TYR A 360 20.29 6.58 34.95
N VAL A 361 19.10 6.04 35.20
CA VAL A 361 18.39 5.19 34.23
C VAL A 361 18.01 6.01 32.99
N LEU A 362 17.58 7.25 33.16
CA LEU A 362 17.23 8.14 32.03
C LEU A 362 18.45 8.60 31.23
N ASP A 363 19.60 8.76 31.90
CA ASP A 363 20.89 9.05 31.24
C ASP A 363 21.33 7.87 30.33
N LEU A 364 20.95 6.63 30.68
CA LEU A 364 21.22 5.43 29.87
C LEU A 364 20.47 5.46 28.52
N PHE A 365 19.28 6.09 28.48
CA PHE A 365 18.49 6.30 27.26
C PHE A 365 18.84 7.61 26.53
N GLY A 366 19.98 8.23 26.87
CA GLY A 366 20.46 9.44 26.20
C GLY A 366 19.71 10.72 26.59
N VAL A 367 18.97 10.72 27.69
CA VAL A 367 18.24 11.89 28.20
C VAL A 367 19.04 12.51 29.35
N PRO A 368 19.71 13.66 29.16
CA PRO A 368 20.52 14.26 30.21
C PRO A 368 19.62 14.95 31.25
N VAL A 369 19.12 14.18 32.22
CA VAL A 369 18.22 14.70 33.27
C VAL A 369 19.02 15.18 34.48
N ARG A 370 18.65 16.34 35.03
CA ARG A 370 19.15 16.86 36.30
C ARG A 370 17.98 17.14 37.24
N ARG A 371 18.23 17.00 38.53
CA ARG A 371 17.24 17.22 39.58
C ARG A 371 17.39 18.62 40.15
N TYR A 372 16.28 19.29 40.37
CA TYR A 372 16.19 20.67 40.84
C TYR A 372 15.22 20.76 42.01
N LYS A 373 15.49 21.66 42.94
CA LYS A 373 14.63 22.03 44.06
C LYS A 373 14.24 23.50 43.96
N CYS A 374 12.96 23.81 44.18
CA CYS A 374 12.50 25.19 44.28
C CYS A 374 12.74 25.73 45.69
N ASN A 375 13.37 26.89 45.78
CA ASN A 375 13.66 27.53 47.08
C ASN A 375 12.41 28.10 47.76
N GLN A 376 11.35 28.41 47.00
CA GLN A 376 10.15 29.04 47.57
C GLN A 376 9.14 28.05 48.13
N CYS A 377 8.86 26.95 47.42
CA CYS A 377 7.85 25.97 47.84
C CYS A 377 8.43 24.59 48.17
N GLY A 378 9.73 24.38 47.99
CA GLY A 378 10.39 23.10 48.27
C GLY A 378 10.19 22.01 47.21
N TRP A 379 9.46 22.28 46.12
CA TRP A 379 9.23 21.33 45.02
C TRP A 379 10.53 20.72 44.52
N GLU A 380 10.58 19.40 44.36
CA GLU A 380 11.71 18.68 43.78
C GLU A 380 11.29 17.95 42.50
N GLY A 381 12.03 18.15 41.42
CA GLY A 381 11.73 17.49 40.16
C GLY A 381 12.86 17.45 39.16
N ARG A 382 12.59 16.77 38.05
CA ARG A 382 13.55 16.44 37.00
C ARG A 382 13.42 17.42 35.82
N ARG A 383 14.54 17.94 35.31
CA ARG A 383 14.61 18.77 34.10
C ARG A 383 15.76 18.36 33.20
N ILE A 384 15.58 18.47 31.89
CA ILE A 384 16.62 18.17 30.89
C ILE A 384 17.66 19.29 30.89
N TYR A 385 18.96 18.95 30.92
CA TYR A 385 20.06 19.92 30.96
C TYR A 385 20.67 20.16 29.57
N ARG A 386 20.74 21.42 29.14
CA ARG A 386 21.48 21.85 27.96
C ARG A 386 22.83 22.40 28.40
N LYS A 387 23.90 21.79 27.89
CA LYS A 387 25.24 22.33 28.03
C LYS A 387 25.35 23.49 27.05
N ASN A 388 25.15 24.72 27.52
CA ASN A 388 25.48 25.90 26.71
C ASN A 388 26.99 25.87 26.48
N HIS A 389 27.40 25.57 25.26
CA HIS A 389 28.75 25.85 24.79
C HIS A 389 28.78 27.34 24.49
N HIS A 390 29.30 28.12 25.44
CA HIS A 390 29.84 29.45 25.15
C HIS A 390 31.21 29.29 24.50
#